data_AF-A0A497LP37-F1
#
_entry.id   AF-A0A497LP37-F1
#
_cell.length_a   1.000
_cell.length_b   1.000
_cell.length_c   1.000
_cell.angle_alpha   90.00
_cell.angle_beta   90.00
_cell.angle_gamma   90.00
#
_symmetry.space_group_name_H-M   'P 1'
#
loop_
_entity.id
_entity.type
_entity.pdbx_description
1 polymer ?
#
loop_
_entity_poly.entity_id
_entity_poly.type
_entity_poly.pdbx_seq_one_letter_code
_entity_poly.pdbx_strand_id
1 'polypeptide(L)' 'MSESLVPFIRGGEGRRPVIVVDSREASAAPKVLKGLREADVDIRIVALPRGDYIISDRVAIERKTVKDFVYTLTRR' A
#
# COMPACT_ATOMS: atom_id res chain seq x y z
N MET A 1 -0.93 -21.76 3.39
CA MET A 1 -2.22 -21.05 3.42
C MET A 1 -1.97 -19.67 2.84
N SER A 2 -2.60 -19.31 1.72
CA SER A 2 -2.48 -17.96 1.16
C SER A 2 -3.24 -16.99 2.07
N GLU A 3 -2.53 -16.12 2.78
CA GLU A 3 -3.16 -15.06 3.57
C GLU A 3 -3.97 -14.17 2.62
N SER A 4 -5.28 -14.13 2.83
CA SER A 4 -6.22 -13.39 1.99
C SER A 4 -6.15 -11.89 2.33
N LEU A 5 -6.18 -11.02 1.31
CA LEU A 5 -6.21 -9.56 1.49
C LEU A 5 -7.63 -9.03 1.74
N VAL A 6 -8.64 -9.90 1.69
CA VAL A 6 -10.07 -9.58 1.94
C VAL A 6 -10.32 -8.81 3.26
N PRO A 7 -9.64 -9.07 4.39
CA PRO A 7 -9.86 -8.33 5.64
C PRO A 7 -9.62 -6.83 5.51
N PHE A 8 -8.75 -6.41 4.59
CA PHE A 8 -8.33 -5.01 4.47
C PHE A 8 -9.31 -4.17 3.61
N ILE A 9 -10.19 -4.80 2.84
CA ILE A 9 -10.98 -4.12 1.79
C ILE A 9 -12.45 -3.95 2.16
N ARG A 10 -12.93 -4.66 3.19
CA ARG A 10 -14.33 -4.54 3.61
C ARG A 10 -14.61 -3.11 4.14
N GLY A 11 -15.59 -2.45 3.54
CA GLY A 11 -16.16 -1.19 4.04
C GLY A 11 -16.13 0.02 3.09
N GLY A 12 -15.89 -0.14 1.79
CA GLY A 12 -16.13 0.92 0.82
C GLY A 12 -17.60 0.96 0.43
N GLU A 13 -18.43 1.72 1.17
CA GLU A 13 -19.84 1.96 0.79
C GLU A 13 -19.98 3.05 -0.30
N GLY A 14 -18.86 3.66 -0.71
CA GLY A 14 -18.81 4.77 -1.65
C GLY A 14 -18.32 4.42 -3.05
N ARG A 15 -18.54 5.36 -3.99
CA ARG A 15 -18.07 5.29 -5.39
C ARG A 15 -16.54 5.44 -5.54
N ARG A 16 -15.83 5.76 -4.46
CA ARG A 16 -14.40 6.06 -4.43
C ARG A 16 -13.57 4.80 -4.21
N PRO A 17 -12.43 4.64 -4.91
CA PRO A 17 -11.50 3.56 -4.63
C PRO A 17 -10.96 3.66 -3.20
N VAL A 18 -10.86 2.52 -2.51
CA VAL A 18 -10.22 2.43 -1.20
C VAL A 18 -8.83 1.81 -1.37
N ILE A 19 -7.80 2.49 -0.85
CA ILE A 19 -6.45 1.95 -0.79
C ILE A 19 -6.01 1.86 0.67
N VAL A 20 -5.56 0.69 1.07
CA VAL A 20 -4.97 0.47 2.40
C VAL A 20 -3.47 0.66 2.30
N VAL A 21 -2.90 1.46 3.18
CA VAL A 21 -1.48 1.83 3.17
C VAL A 21 -0.84 1.40 4.49
N ASP A 22 0.33 0.78 4.42
CA ASP A 22 1.12 0.45 5.61
C ASP A 22 1.56 1.74 6.33
N SER A 23 1.49 1.73 7.67
CA SER A 23 1.84 2.89 8.49
C SER A 23 3.30 3.34 8.34
N ARG A 24 4.23 2.42 8.07
CA ARG A 24 5.64 2.76 7.80
C ARG A 24 5.77 3.45 6.46
N GLU A 25 5.10 2.95 5.42
CA GLU A 25 5.14 3.59 4.10
C GLU A 25 4.43 4.95 4.08
N ALA A 26 3.30 5.07 4.80
CA ALA A 26 2.62 6.34 4.98
C ALA A 26 3.54 7.43 5.56
N SER A 27 4.48 7.02 6.42
CA SER A 27 5.49 7.90 7.01
C SER A 27 6.66 8.17 6.06
N ALA A 28 7.11 7.15 5.31
CA ALA A 28 8.27 7.23 4.43
C ALA A 28 8.00 7.94 3.09
N ALA A 29 6.75 7.90 2.60
CA ALA A 29 6.38 8.39 1.27
C ALA A 29 5.21 9.39 1.28
N PRO A 30 5.31 10.54 1.98
CA PRO A 30 4.23 11.53 2.09
C PRO A 30 3.77 12.10 0.74
N LYS A 31 4.66 12.14 -0.27
CA LYS A 31 4.31 12.57 -1.64
C LYS A 31 3.34 11.61 -2.33
N VAL A 32 3.47 10.30 -2.10
CA VAL A 32 2.55 9.31 -2.68
C VAL A 32 1.16 9.47 -2.06
N LEU A 33 1.09 9.60 -0.73
CA LEU A 33 -0.16 9.88 -0.03
C LEU A 33 -0.84 11.15 -0.53
N LYS A 34 -0.06 12.21 -0.78
CA LYS A 34 -0.60 13.45 -1.35
C LYS A 34 -1.24 13.20 -2.72
N GLY A 35 -0.55 12.51 -3.62
CA GLY A 35 -1.09 12.17 -4.95
C GLY A 35 -2.35 11.29 -4.88
N LEU A 36 -2.41 10.34 -3.94
CA LEU A 36 -3.61 9.52 -3.72
C LEU A 36 -4.81 10.37 -3.26
N ARG A 37 -4.59 11.34 -2.36
CA ARG A 37 -5.66 12.26 -1.92
C ARG A 37 -6.15 13.16 -3.06
N GLU A 38 -5.24 13.64 -3.90
CA GLU A 38 -5.57 14.46 -5.08
C GLU A 38 -6.35 13.65 -6.13
N ALA A 39 -6.19 12.33 -6.16
CA ALA A 39 -6.90 11.41 -7.04
C ALA A 39 -8.28 10.95 -6.50
N ASP A 40 -8.78 11.58 -5.44
CA ASP A 40 -10.09 11.28 -4.82
C ASP A 40 -10.22 9.84 -4.30
N VAL A 41 -9.12 9.28 -3.77
CA VAL A 41 -9.04 7.94 -3.18
C VAL A 41 -9.28 8.00 -1.66
N ASP A 42 -10.05 7.05 -1.14
CA ASP A 42 -10.19 6.84 0.29
C ASP A 42 -8.99 6.05 0.83
N ILE A 43 -8.15 6.72 1.62
CA ILE A 43 -6.92 6.13 2.17
C ILE A 43 -7.18 5.60 3.58
N ARG A 44 -6.88 4.32 3.82
CA ARG A 44 -6.88 3.71 5.16
C ARG A 44 -5.46 3.35 5.57
N ILE A 45 -4.97 3.96 6.65
CA ILE A 45 -3.62 3.67 7.15
C ILE A 45 -3.71 2.63 8.26
N VAL A 46 -3.02 1.51 8.11
CA VAL A 46 -2.98 0.41 9.09
C VAL A 46 -1.56 -0.18 9.16
N ALA A 47 -1.22 -0.89 10.23
CA ALA A 47 0.00 -1.69 10.24
C ALA A 47 -0.23 -2.99 9.45
N LEU A 48 0.44 -3.16 8.32
CA LEU A 48 0.30 -4.35 7.47
C LEU A 48 1.37 -5.38 7.82
N PRO A 49 1.02 -6.68 7.82
CA PRO A 49 2.00 -7.75 8.03
C PRO A 49 3.00 -7.83 6.86
N ARG A 50 2.58 -7.50 5.63
CA ARG A 50 3.37 -7.53 4.40
C ARG A 50 2.84 -6.53 3.37
N GLY A 51 3.74 -6.01 2.52
CA GLY A 51 3.41 -5.06 1.47
C GLY A 51 3.21 -3.64 1.99
N ASP A 52 3.29 -2.68 1.07
CA ASP A 52 3.17 -1.25 1.39
C ASP A 52 1.77 -0.70 1.09
N TYR A 53 1.12 -1.22 0.05
CA TYR A 53 -0.23 -0.82 -0.37
C TYR A 53 -1.06 -2.05 -0.72
N ILE A 54 -2.31 -2.10 -0.29
CA ILE A 54 -3.31 -3.08 -0.74
C ILE A 54 -4.39 -2.33 -1.52
N ILE A 55 -4.57 -2.71 -2.79
CA ILE A 55 -5.53 -2.06 -3.69
C ILE A 55 -6.72 -2.96 -4.04
N SER A 56 -6.62 -4.26 -3.81
CA SER A 56 -7.70 -5.23 -3.99
C SER A 56 -7.40 -6.52 -3.23
N ASP A 57 -8.37 -7.42 -3.20
CA ASP A 57 -8.33 -8.66 -2.42
C ASP A 57 -7.30 -9.66 -2.94
N ARG A 58 -6.70 -9.32 -4.08
CA ARG A 58 -5.75 -10.12 -4.83
C ARG A 58 -4.46 -9.38 -5.16
N VAL A 59 -4.38 -8.07 -4.89
CA VAL A 59 -3.25 -7.24 -5.31
C VAL A 59 -2.75 -6.36 -4.17
N ALA A 60 -1.49 -6.57 -3.83
CA ALA A 60 -0.67 -5.67 -3.04
C ALA A 60 0.48 -5.11 -3.88
N ILE A 61 0.95 -3.92 -3.53
CA ILE A 61 2.06 -3.22 -4.17
C ILE A 61 3.14 -2.97 -3.11
N GLU A 62 4.38 -3.21 -3.50
CA GLU A 62 5.59 -2.87 -2.74
C GLU A 62 6.31 -1.73 -3.47
N ARG A 63 6.60 -0.64 -2.77
CA ARG A 63 7.37 0.47 -3.32
C ARG A 63 8.85 0.29 -2.95
N LYS A 64 9.71 0.40 -3.96
CA LYS A 64 11.16 0.37 -3.75
C LYS A 64 11.81 1.52 -4.51
N THR A 65 12.75 2.20 -3.87
CA THR A 65 13.59 3.16 -4.60
C THR A 65 14.57 2.41 -5.50
N VAL A 66 15.09 3.06 -6.53
CA VAL A 66 16.13 2.48 -7.41
C VAL A 66 17.33 2.00 -6.59
N LYS A 67 17.76 2.80 -5.61
CA LYS A 67 18.89 2.47 -4.75
C LYS A 67 18.61 1.22 -3.91
N ASP A 68 17.45 1.15 -3.26
CA ASP A 68 17.08 0.01 -2.42
C ASP A 68 16.93 -1.26 -3.27
N PHE A 69 16.38 -1.13 -4.47
CA PHE A 69 16.24 -2.25 -5.39
C PHE A 69 17.61 -2.81 -5.79
N VAL A 70 18.53 -1.96 -6.28
CA VAL A 70 19.89 -2.39 -6.64
C VAL A 70 20.62 -2.98 -5.44
N TYR A 71 20.47 -2.38 -4.26
CA TYR A 71 21.09 -2.88 -3.04
C TYR A 71 20.61 -4.29 -2.69
N THR A 72 19.32 -4.59 -2.82
CA THR A 72 18.75 -5.92 -2.53
C THR A 72 19.24 -7.02 -3.48
N LEU A 73 19.67 -6.65 -4.69
CA LEU A 73 20.19 -7.61 -5.68
C LEU A 73 21.70 -7.88 -5.54
N THR A 74 22.43 -6.90 -5.02
CA THR A 74 23.91 -6.89 -5.02
C THR A 74 24.52 -7.39 -3.71
N ARG A 75 23.76 -7.42 -2.62
CA ARG A 75 24.17 -8.07 -1.37
C ARG A 75 23.51 -9.44 -1.26
N ARG A 76 24.30 -10.48 -1.51
CA ARG A 76 23.98 -11.89 -1.23
C ARG A 76 24.82 -12.36 -0.05
#